data_AF-A0A835B0Z4-F1
#
_entry.id   AF-A0A835B0Z4-F1
#
_cell.length_a   1.000
_cell.length_b   1.000
_cell.length_c   1.000
_cell.angle_alpha   90.00
_cell.angle_beta   90.00
_cell.angle_gamma   90.00
#
_symmetry.space_group_name_H-M   'P 1'
#
loop_
_entity.id
_entity.type
_entity.pdbx_description
1 polymer ?
#
loop_
_entity_poly.entity_id
_entity_poly.type
_entity_poly.pdbx_seq_one_letter_code
_entity_poly.pdbx_strand_id
1 'polypeptide(L)'
;MIMFPGALRFFPIRRKVMEGWESGCFLDELGERALLVSWKDITVSLIKWNETRRWEPLILTAVTSLYKIESAEDALRVGDLLFIPLRYGF
;
A
#
# COMPACT_ATOMS: atom_id res chain seq x y z
N MET A 1 -5.42 -7.48 13.65
CA MET A 1 -5.78 -6.11 14.07
C MET A 1 -5.58 -5.17 12.88
N ILE A 2 -6.66 -4.68 12.25
CA ILE A 2 -6.58 -3.93 10.98
C ILE A 2 -6.86 -2.43 11.15
N MET A 3 -7.81 -2.06 12.01
CA MET A 3 -8.29 -0.67 12.14
C MET A 3 -7.17 0.36 12.30
N PHE A 4 -6.26 0.18 13.25
CA PHE A 4 -5.20 1.18 13.50
C PHE A 4 -3.98 1.00 12.58
N PRO A 5 -3.30 -0.16 12.58
CA PRO A 5 -2.06 -0.30 11.79
C PRO A 5 -2.31 -0.24 10.28
N GLY A 6 -3.45 -0.75 9.79
CA GLY A 6 -3.78 -0.74 8.37
C GLY A 6 -4.10 0.65 7.84
N ALA A 7 -4.90 1.42 8.59
CA ALA A 7 -5.26 2.80 8.23
C ALA A 7 -4.07 3.76 8.29
N LEU A 8 -3.10 3.52 9.16
CA LEU A 8 -1.88 4.33 9.20
C LEU A 8 -0.94 4.08 8.01
N ARG A 9 -1.03 2.92 7.36
CA ARG A 9 -0.12 2.54 6.27
C ARG A 9 -0.60 3.02 4.91
N PHE A 10 -1.91 3.17 4.72
CA PHE A 10 -2.51 3.35 3.41
C PHE A 10 -3.65 4.36 3.42
N PHE A 11 -3.56 5.35 2.51
CA PHE A 11 -4.59 6.38 2.36
C PHE A 11 -5.96 5.79 2.01
N PRO A 12 -6.08 4.82 1.07
CA PRO A 12 -7.39 4.24 0.75
C PRO A 12 -8.05 3.52 1.93
N ILE A 13 -7.26 2.87 2.79
CA ILE A 13 -7.76 2.19 3.99
C ILE A 13 -8.24 3.22 5.01
N ARG A 14 -7.45 4.29 5.24
CA ARG A 14 -7.86 5.39 6.12
C ARG A 14 -9.18 6.00 5.67
N ARG A 15 -9.29 6.33 4.38
CA ARG A 15 -10.49 6.93 3.82
C ARG A 15 -11.73 6.04 4.06
N LYS A 16 -11.63 4.74 3.78
CA LYS A 16 -12.74 3.79 3.96
C LYS A 16 -13.16 3.64 5.43
N VAL A 17 -12.20 3.60 6.34
CA VAL A 17 -12.48 3.55 7.79
C VAL A 17 -13.15 4.84 8.26
N MET A 18 -12.72 6.00 7.76
CA MET A 18 -13.35 7.29 8.10
C MET A 18 -14.78 7.39 7.55
N GLU A 19 -15.01 6.94 6.31
CA GLU A 19 -16.35 6.94 5.68
C GLU A 19 -17.33 5.99 6.39
N GLY A 20 -16.85 4.86 6.91
CA GLY A 20 -17.65 3.87 7.64
C GLY A 20 -17.52 3.96 9.16
N TRP A 21 -17.09 5.10 9.71
CA TRP A 21 -16.81 5.21 11.16
C TRP A 21 -18.04 4.95 12.02
N GLU A 22 -19.20 5.49 11.62
CA GLU A 22 -20.45 5.40 12.38
C GLU A 22 -21.35 4.23 11.94
N SER A 23 -21.25 3.83 10.67
CA SER A 23 -22.09 2.81 10.03
C SER A 23 -21.43 1.43 9.92
N GLY A 24 -20.13 1.35 10.22
CA GLY A 24 -19.29 0.19 9.95
C GLY A 24 -18.86 0.12 8.48
N CYS A 25 -17.68 -0.45 8.25
CA CYS A 25 -17.18 -0.76 6.91
C CYS A 25 -16.53 -2.14 6.87
N PHE A 26 -16.59 -2.79 5.71
CA PHE A 26 -15.89 -4.04 5.43
C PHE A 26 -14.79 -3.83 4.41
N LEU A 27 -13.64 -4.46 4.64
CA LEU A 27 -12.55 -4.48 3.69
C LEU A 27 -12.77 -5.62 2.69
N ASP A 28 -12.82 -5.26 1.41
CA ASP A 28 -13.00 -6.22 0.32
C ASP A 28 -11.75 -7.08 0.18
N GLU A 29 -11.94 -8.35 -0.16
CA GLU A 29 -10.87 -9.33 -0.35
C GLU A 29 -9.94 -8.92 -1.50
N LEU A 30 -10.51 -8.53 -2.65
CA LEU A 30 -9.72 -8.15 -3.83
C LEU A 30 -9.24 -6.69 -3.79
N GLY A 31 -9.72 -5.89 -2.84
CA GLY A 31 -9.35 -4.49 -2.67
C GLY A 31 -8.47 -4.26 -1.46
N GLU A 32 -9.08 -3.84 -0.37
CA GLU A 32 -8.34 -3.34 0.79
C GLU A 32 -7.53 -4.41 1.51
N ARG A 33 -8.00 -5.67 1.53
CA ARG A 33 -7.23 -6.77 2.12
C ARG A 33 -5.99 -7.07 1.30
N ALA A 34 -6.14 -7.13 -0.03
CA ALA A 34 -5.02 -7.30 -0.95
C ALA A 34 -3.98 -6.17 -0.81
N LEU A 35 -4.44 -4.92 -0.69
CA LEU A 35 -3.56 -3.77 -0.45
C LEU A 35 -2.77 -3.91 0.86
N LEU A 36 -3.42 -4.34 1.95
CA LEU A 36 -2.78 -4.53 3.25
C LEU A 36 -1.65 -5.55 3.23
N VAL A 37 -1.83 -6.66 2.50
CA VAL A 37 -0.79 -7.70 2.40
C VAL A 37 0.34 -7.32 1.45
N SER A 38 0.07 -6.46 0.46
CA SER A 38 1.08 -5.96 -0.50
C SER A 38 1.98 -4.84 0.06
N TRP A 39 1.91 -4.49 1.35
CA TRP A 39 2.70 -3.39 1.92
C TRP A 39 4.22 -3.55 1.76
N LYS A 40 4.71 -4.78 1.94
CA LYS A 40 6.13 -5.10 1.71
C LYS A 40 6.50 -4.99 0.24
N ASP A 41 5.64 -5.45 -0.65
CA ASP A 41 5.89 -5.41 -2.10
C ASP A 41 5.92 -3.99 -2.63
N ILE A 42 5.01 -3.12 -2.14
CA ILE A 42 5.00 -1.69 -2.44
C ILE A 42 6.32 -1.05 -1.99
N THR A 43 6.73 -1.35 -0.76
CA THR A 43 7.99 -0.83 -0.20
C THR A 43 9.20 -1.28 -1.03
N VAL A 44 9.32 -2.58 -1.31
CA VAL A 44 10.45 -3.12 -2.09
C VAL A 44 10.47 -2.55 -3.50
N SER A 45 9.29 -2.37 -4.13
CA SER A 45 9.16 -1.77 -5.46
C SER A 45 9.67 -0.32 -5.45
N LEU A 46 9.33 0.46 -4.42
CA LEU A 46 9.80 1.83 -4.25
C LEU A 46 11.32 1.91 -3.98
N ILE A 47 11.86 1.00 -3.17
CA ILE A 47 13.31 0.91 -2.94
C ILE A 47 14.04 0.59 -4.24
N LYS A 48 13.60 -0.44 -4.97
CA LYS A 48 14.17 -0.81 -6.28
C LYS A 48 14.07 0.31 -7.30
N TRP A 49 12.94 1.02 -7.34
CA TRP A 49 12.80 2.19 -8.20
C TRP A 49 13.77 3.30 -7.82
N ASN A 50 13.97 3.56 -6.53
CA ASN A 50 14.94 4.56 -6.09
C ASN A 50 16.38 4.20 -6.50
N GLU A 51 16.73 2.91 -6.47
CA GLU A 51 18.06 2.40 -6.85
C GLU A 51 18.26 2.38 -8.38
N THR A 52 17.27 1.87 -9.12
CA THR A 52 17.40 1.57 -10.56
C THR A 52 16.79 2.62 -11.48
N ARG A 53 15.97 3.52 -10.93
CA ARG A 53 15.13 4.48 -11.67
C ARG A 53 14.17 3.84 -12.67
N ARG A 54 13.88 2.55 -12.53
CA ARG A 54 12.91 1.79 -13.33
C ARG A 54 11.75 1.36 -12.46
N TRP A 55 10.53 1.55 -12.97
CA TRP A 55 9.33 1.12 -12.29
C TRP A 55 8.95 -0.30 -12.75
N GLU A 56 9.27 -1.28 -11.92
CA GLU A 56 8.96 -2.70 -12.14
C GLU A 56 8.32 -3.25 -10.86
N PRO A 57 7.03 -2.96 -10.63
CA PRO A 57 6.39 -3.26 -9.36
C PRO A 57 6.22 -4.76 -9.15
N LEU A 58 6.53 -5.22 -7.93
CA LEU A 58 6.26 -6.57 -7.45
C LEU A 58 4.86 -6.71 -6.82
N ILE A 59 4.02 -5.70 -7.00
CA ILE A 59 2.69 -5.59 -6.41
C ILE A 59 1.72 -6.45 -7.21
N LEU A 60 0.76 -7.10 -6.54
CA LEU A 60 -0.29 -7.87 -7.21
C LEU A 60 -1.02 -7.04 -8.28
N THR A 61 -1.24 -7.62 -9.45
CA THR A 61 -1.91 -6.96 -10.59
C THR A 61 -3.31 -6.44 -10.22
N ALA A 62 -4.05 -7.18 -9.38
CA ALA A 62 -5.35 -6.74 -8.89
C ALA A 62 -5.26 -5.43 -8.08
N VAL A 63 -4.23 -5.28 -7.25
CA VAL A 63 -4.00 -4.07 -6.43
C VAL A 63 -3.58 -2.89 -7.31
N THR A 64 -2.62 -3.10 -8.21
CA THR A 64 -2.16 -2.04 -9.13
C THR A 64 -3.28 -1.56 -10.05
N SER A 65 -4.13 -2.46 -10.54
CA SER A 65 -5.28 -2.13 -11.37
C SER A 65 -6.36 -1.36 -10.58
N LEU A 66 -6.73 -1.86 -9.40
CA LEU A 66 -7.81 -1.25 -8.61
C LEU A 66 -7.45 0.14 -8.09
N TYR A 67 -6.20 0.35 -7.66
CA TYR A 67 -5.72 1.63 -7.12
C TYR A 67 -4.96 2.48 -8.13
N LYS A 68 -4.93 2.07 -9.41
CA LYS A 68 -4.27 2.79 -10.52
C LYS A 68 -2.80 3.12 -10.22
N ILE A 69 -2.04 2.12 -9.76
CA ILE A 69 -0.62 2.26 -9.44
C ILE A 69 0.20 1.97 -10.71
N GLU A 70 0.39 2.99 -11.53
CA GLU A 70 1.11 2.88 -12.81
C GLU A 70 2.56 3.38 -12.71
N SER A 71 2.88 4.10 -11.64
CA SER A 71 4.18 4.70 -11.37
C SER A 71 4.59 4.60 -9.89
N ALA A 72 5.85 4.94 -9.59
CA ALA A 72 6.33 5.06 -8.22
C ALA A 72 5.62 6.20 -7.48
N GLU A 73 5.32 7.30 -8.17
CA GLU A 73 4.57 8.43 -7.65
C GLU A 73 3.16 8.03 -7.24
N ASP A 74 2.50 7.15 -8.01
CA ASP A 74 1.19 6.62 -7.62
C ASP A 74 1.28 5.70 -6.41
N ALA A 75 2.33 4.88 -6.31
CA ALA A 75 2.55 4.04 -5.15
C ALA A 75 2.77 4.88 -3.86
N LEU A 76 3.49 6.00 -3.96
CA LEU A 76 3.66 6.95 -2.86
C LEU A 76 2.36 7.67 -2.48
N ARG A 77 1.42 7.87 -3.41
CA ARG A 77 0.09 8.42 -3.11
C ARG A 77 -0.81 7.41 -2.38
N VAL A 78 -0.57 6.12 -2.57
CA VAL A 78 -1.33 5.05 -1.94
C VAL A 78 -0.80 4.73 -0.53
N GLY A 79 0.52 4.68 -0.35
CA GLY A 79 1.17 4.39 0.93
C GLY A 79 1.46 5.65 1.76
N ASP A 80 0.83 5.80 2.92
CA ASP A 80 1.14 6.88 3.87
C ASP A 80 2.43 6.62 4.66
N LEU A 81 2.73 5.34 4.93
CA LEU A 81 3.93 4.92 5.64
C LEU A 81 4.61 3.80 4.88
N LEU A 82 5.93 3.88 4.75
CA LEU A 82 6.74 2.84 4.16
C LEU A 82 7.29 1.92 5.24
N PHE A 83 7.35 0.63 4.94
CA PHE A 83 8.11 -0.29 5.77
C PHE A 83 9.60 0.03 5.58
N ILE A 84 10.37 0.17 6.65
CA ILE A 84 11.83 0.21 6.53
C ILE A 84 12.30 -1.20 6.83
N PRO A 85 12.82 -1.96 5.84
CA PRO A 85 13.45 -3.23 6.14
C PRO A 85 14.59 -2.98 7.14
N LEU A 86 14.64 -3.77 8.21
CA LEU A 86 15.76 -3.79 9.15
C LEU A 86 16.99 -4.38 8.43
N ARG A 87 17.58 -3.62 7.50
CA ARG A 87 18.86 -3.84 6.80
C ARG A 87 19.18 -2.67 5.87
N TYR A 88 19.47 -1.52 6.48
CA TYR A 88 20.64 -0.71 6.10
C TYR A 88 21.72 -0.97 7.16
N GLY A 89 22.20 -2.21 7.20
CA GLY A 89 23.41 -2.59 7.91
C GLY A 89 24.30 -3.27 6.89
N PHE A 90 25.35 -2.56 6.47
CA PHE A 90 26.54 -2.95 5.69
C PHE A 90 26.38 -4.02 4.61
#